data_AF-T1AH93-F1
#
_entry.id   AF-T1AH93-F1
#
_cell.length_a   1.000
_cell.length_b   1.000
_cell.length_c   1.000
_cell.angle_alpha   90.00
_cell.angle_beta   90.00
_cell.angle_gamma   90.00
#
_symmetry.space_group_name_H-M   'P 1'
#
loop_
_entity.id
_entity.type
_entity.pdbx_description
1 polymer ?
#
loop_
_entity_poly.entity_id
_entity_poly.type
_entity_poly.pdbx_seq_one_letter_code
_entity_poly.pdbx_strand_id
1 'polypeptide(L)'
;PTPRGRGRGRLGYGERTRFDVESGFDWDDLARAGAGLSLFAARRLLDLRLPAGKPGKDGAEAIMAWCAQPPPDTVLLISSQDWSRKHEANWSQAIERAGVAVHLQAPRAQELPNWLGQRLAVRGLAAEMEALDWLAARTEGNLLAGAQEIDKLVL
;
A
#
# COMPACT_ATOMS: atom_id res chain seq x y z
N PRO A 1 -20.24 -17.86 4.08
CA PRO A 1 -20.90 -16.77 3.33
C PRO A 1 -20.91 -15.46 4.14
N THR A 2 -20.20 -14.45 3.60
CA THR A 2 -20.28 -12.99 3.88
C THR A 2 -19.99 -12.48 5.32
N PRO A 3 -19.63 -11.19 5.51
CA PRO A 3 -18.44 -10.51 4.97
C PRO A 3 -17.77 -9.61 6.04
N ARG A 4 -16.47 -9.30 5.95
CA ARG A 4 -15.90 -8.14 6.69
C ARG A 4 -14.95 -7.32 5.83
N GLY A 5 -15.53 -6.68 4.82
CA GLY A 5 -15.02 -5.39 4.34
C GLY A 5 -15.58 -4.28 5.23
N ARG A 6 -14.84 -3.85 6.26
CA ARG A 6 -15.09 -2.58 6.94
C ARG A 6 -13.81 -1.76 6.96
N GLY A 7 -13.77 -0.78 6.07
CA GLY A 7 -12.77 0.26 5.99
C GLY A 7 -13.23 1.41 5.11
N ARG A 8 -14.53 1.73 5.12
CA ARG A 8 -15.12 2.89 4.44
C ARG A 8 -15.74 3.78 5.52
N GLY A 9 -15.13 4.94 5.79
CA GLY A 9 -15.84 5.97 6.59
C GLY A 9 -15.04 6.86 7.54
N ARG A 10 -13.70 6.83 7.59
CA ARG A 10 -12.96 7.68 8.57
C ARG A 10 -12.06 8.79 8.00
N LEU A 11 -11.98 8.96 6.67
CA LEU A 11 -11.11 9.98 6.07
C LEU A 11 -11.82 10.93 5.07
N GLY A 12 -13.14 10.84 4.91
CA GLY A 12 -13.89 11.76 4.05
C GLY A 12 -13.67 11.58 2.53
N TYR A 13 -12.99 10.51 2.10
CA TYR A 13 -12.91 10.16 0.68
C TYR A 13 -14.18 9.42 0.25
N GLY A 14 -15.14 10.15 -0.31
CA GLY A 14 -16.44 9.61 -0.74
C GLY A 14 -16.35 8.82 -2.05
N GLU A 15 -15.38 9.14 -2.88
CA GLU A 15 -15.21 8.60 -4.23
C GLU A 15 -13.80 8.00 -4.39
N ARG A 16 -13.74 6.74 -4.87
CA ARG A 16 -12.50 6.05 -5.20
C ARG A 16 -12.58 5.49 -6.60
N THR A 17 -11.65 5.90 -7.45
CA THR A 17 -11.47 5.37 -8.80
C THR A 17 -10.20 4.54 -8.82
N ARG A 18 -10.29 3.31 -9.31
CA ARG A 18 -9.15 2.39 -9.40
C ARG A 18 -8.68 2.28 -10.84
N PHE A 19 -7.38 2.33 -11.02
CA PHE A 19 -6.68 2.12 -12.29
C PHE A 19 -5.72 0.95 -12.12
N ASP A 20 -5.93 -0.13 -12.87
CA ASP A 20 -5.00 -1.25 -12.94
C ASP A 20 -4.11 -1.06 -14.17
N VAL A 21 -2.82 -0.80 -13.94
CA VAL A 21 -1.85 -0.55 -15.02
C VAL A 21 -1.42 -1.89 -15.59
N GLU A 22 -1.90 -2.15 -16.80
CA GLU A 22 -1.54 -3.29 -17.63
C GLU A 22 -0.92 -2.81 -18.95
N SER A 23 -0.48 -3.76 -19.79
CA SER A 23 0.02 -3.45 -21.13
C SER A 23 -1.04 -2.68 -21.93
N GLY A 24 -0.68 -1.48 -22.40
CA GLY A 24 -1.59 -0.62 -23.17
C GLY A 24 -2.51 0.25 -22.32
N PHE A 25 -2.26 0.38 -21.01
CA PHE A 25 -2.94 1.35 -20.16
C PHE A 25 -2.79 2.78 -20.73
N ASP A 26 -3.92 3.49 -20.88
CA ASP A 26 -3.95 4.88 -21.34
C ASP A 26 -3.64 5.83 -20.18
N TRP A 27 -2.45 6.43 -20.20
CA TRP A 27 -2.02 7.37 -19.16
C TRP A 27 -2.75 8.71 -19.21
N ASP A 28 -3.43 9.03 -20.32
CA ASP A 28 -4.29 10.20 -20.38
C ASP A 28 -5.51 10.05 -19.46
N ASP A 29 -5.94 8.83 -19.15
CA ASP A 29 -7.02 8.60 -18.17
C ASP A 29 -6.66 9.11 -16.77
N LEU A 30 -5.39 8.99 -16.37
CA LEU A 30 -4.92 9.50 -15.09
C LEU A 30 -5.01 11.04 -15.05
N ALA A 31 -4.60 11.70 -16.14
CA ALA A 31 -4.68 13.15 -16.28
C ALA A 31 -6.14 13.62 -16.29
N ARG A 32 -7.01 12.97 -17.09
CA ARG A 32 -8.45 13.25 -17.15
C ARG A 32 -9.11 13.10 -15.78
N ALA A 33 -8.79 12.05 -15.04
CA ALA A 33 -9.32 11.82 -13.70
C ALA A 33 -8.88 12.89 -12.70
N GLY A 34 -7.62 13.34 -12.79
CA GLY A 34 -7.09 14.44 -11.98
C GLY A 34 -7.76 15.78 -12.27
N ALA A 35 -8.03 16.07 -13.55
CA ALA A 35 -8.66 17.32 -14.00
C ALA A 35 -10.16 17.41 -13.69
N GLY A 36 -10.84 16.28 -13.49
CA GLY A 36 -12.25 16.28 -13.12
C GLY A 36 -12.49 17.04 -11.82
N LEU A 37 -13.45 17.96 -11.77
CA LEU A 37 -13.83 18.64 -10.53
C LEU A 37 -14.69 17.69 -9.68
N SER A 38 -14.44 17.65 -8.37
CA SER A 38 -15.37 17.00 -7.43
C SER A 38 -16.66 17.82 -7.37
N LEU A 39 -17.76 17.28 -7.89
CA LEU A 39 -19.06 17.96 -7.89
C LEU A 39 -19.68 18.10 -6.49
N PHE A 40 -19.11 17.41 -5.48
CA PHE A 40 -19.71 17.27 -4.16
C PHE A 40 -18.73 17.51 -3.01
N ALA A 41 -17.79 18.46 -3.09
CA ALA A 41 -16.85 18.83 -1.99
C ALA A 41 -16.15 17.64 -1.28
N ALA A 42 -16.18 16.46 -1.89
CA ALA A 42 -15.73 15.22 -1.31
C ALA A 42 -14.33 15.00 -1.86
N ARG A 43 -13.38 14.76 -0.95
CA ARG A 43 -12.03 14.38 -1.34
C ARG A 43 -12.11 13.11 -2.18
N ARG A 44 -11.34 13.03 -3.26
CA ARG A 44 -11.32 11.86 -4.15
C ARG A 44 -10.03 11.08 -3.97
N LEU A 45 -10.11 9.77 -4.16
CA LEU A 45 -8.95 8.87 -4.13
C LEU A 45 -8.81 8.19 -5.49
N LEU A 46 -7.72 8.47 -6.21
CA LEU A 46 -7.32 7.69 -7.37
C LEU A 46 -6.34 6.61 -6.90
N ASP A 47 -6.69 5.34 -7.07
CA ASP A 47 -5.87 4.19 -6.69
C ASP A 47 -5.24 3.56 -7.93
N LEU A 48 -3.99 3.91 -8.20
CA LEU A 48 -3.19 3.43 -9.32
C LEU A 48 -2.36 2.21 -8.89
N ARG A 49 -2.66 1.07 -9.50
CA ARG A 49 -1.99 -0.21 -9.26
C ARG A 49 -0.93 -0.43 -10.32
N LEU A 50 0.33 -0.50 -9.92
CA LEU A 50 1.48 -0.85 -10.77
C LEU A 50 2.05 -2.20 -10.33
N PRO A 51 1.51 -3.35 -10.78
CA PRO A 51 1.98 -4.67 -10.38
C PRO A 51 3.51 -4.83 -10.55
N ALA A 52 4.01 -4.57 -11.76
CA ALA A 52 5.42 -4.71 -12.12
C ALA A 52 6.35 -3.61 -11.57
N GLY A 53 5.80 -2.60 -10.88
CA GLY A 53 6.58 -1.48 -10.32
C GLY A 53 7.26 -0.59 -11.33
N LYS A 54 6.88 -0.71 -12.61
CA LYS A 54 7.47 0.01 -13.74
C LYS A 54 6.37 0.68 -14.55
N PRO A 55 6.22 2.01 -14.49
CA PRO A 55 5.22 2.74 -15.27
C PRO A 55 5.53 2.84 -16.78
N GLY A 56 6.73 2.43 -17.21
CA GLY A 56 7.23 2.75 -18.55
C GLY A 56 7.56 4.25 -18.69
N LYS A 57 7.81 4.70 -19.92
CA LYS A 57 8.15 6.10 -20.20
C LYS A 57 6.94 7.02 -19.99
N ASP A 58 5.84 6.72 -20.66
CA ASP A 58 4.63 7.54 -20.65
C ASP A 58 4.04 7.65 -19.24
N GLY A 59 4.03 6.54 -18.49
CA GLY A 59 3.58 6.57 -17.11
C GLY A 59 4.51 7.32 -16.15
N ALA A 60 5.82 7.26 -16.38
CA ALA A 60 6.75 8.06 -15.59
C ALA A 60 6.50 9.55 -15.82
N GLU A 61 6.27 9.96 -17.07
CA GLU A 61 5.91 11.34 -17.43
C GLU A 61 4.59 11.76 -16.79
N ALA A 62 3.55 10.93 -16.88
CA ALA A 62 2.24 11.20 -16.27
C ALA A 62 2.31 11.33 -14.74
N ILE A 63 3.05 10.45 -14.06
CA ILE A 63 3.24 10.52 -12.60
C ILE A 63 4.02 11.76 -12.22
N MET A 64 5.08 12.11 -12.95
CA MET A 64 5.85 13.33 -12.69
C MET A 64 5.00 14.59 -12.90
N ALA A 65 4.17 14.63 -13.95
CA ALA A 65 3.24 15.73 -14.20
C ALA A 65 2.22 15.88 -13.06
N TRP A 66 1.67 14.77 -12.57
CA TRP A 66 0.81 14.77 -11.38
C TRP A 66 1.52 15.35 -10.16
N CYS A 67 2.76 14.91 -9.88
CA CYS A 67 3.54 15.36 -8.73
C CYS A 67 3.92 16.85 -8.82
N ALA A 68 4.05 17.40 -10.03
CA ALA A 68 4.35 18.81 -10.24
C ALA A 68 3.14 19.72 -9.90
N GLN A 69 1.92 19.24 -10.13
CA GLN A 69 0.70 20.02 -9.88
C GLN A 69 -0.43 19.12 -9.35
N PRO A 70 -0.32 18.62 -8.11
CA PRO A 70 -1.34 17.74 -7.55
C PRO A 70 -2.66 18.50 -7.33
N PRO A 71 -3.81 17.98 -7.77
CA PRO A 71 -5.09 18.62 -7.51
C PRO A 71 -5.37 18.67 -6.00
N PRO A 72 -5.86 19.81 -5.44
CA PRO A 72 -5.95 20.02 -3.99
C PRO A 72 -6.88 19.04 -3.26
N ASP A 73 -7.94 18.59 -3.94
CA ASP A 73 -8.97 17.71 -3.36
C ASP A 73 -8.87 16.25 -3.82
N THR A 74 -7.76 15.86 -4.49
CA THR A 74 -7.58 14.52 -5.03
C THR A 74 -6.27 13.92 -4.57
N VAL A 75 -6.36 12.75 -3.92
CA VAL A 75 -5.19 11.97 -3.55
C VAL A 75 -4.93 10.89 -4.58
N LEU A 76 -3.70 10.79 -5.04
CA LEU A 76 -3.21 9.66 -5.83
C LEU A 76 -2.49 8.67 -4.92
N LEU A 77 -3.02 7.47 -4.81
CA LEU A 77 -2.39 6.33 -4.17
C LEU A 77 -1.76 5.45 -5.25
N ILE A 78 -0.44 5.31 -5.22
CA ILE A 78 0.29 4.41 -6.10
C ILE A 78 0.73 3.21 -5.28
N SER A 79 0.45 2.00 -5.76
CA SER A 79 0.88 0.77 -5.09
C SER A 79 1.47 -0.24 -6.05
N SER A 80 2.50 -0.95 -5.58
CA SER A 80 3.26 -1.90 -6.37
C SER A 80 3.71 -3.09 -5.52
N GLN A 81 3.91 -4.24 -6.17
CA GLN A 81 4.43 -5.46 -5.55
C GLN A 81 5.94 -5.61 -5.82
N ASP A 82 6.40 -5.20 -7.00
CA ASP A 82 7.76 -5.48 -7.48
C ASP A 82 8.68 -4.25 -7.56
N TRP A 83 8.26 -3.11 -6.99
CA TRP A 83 9.09 -1.91 -7.00
C TRP A 83 10.36 -2.08 -6.15
N SER A 84 11.50 -1.58 -6.64
CA SER A 84 12.74 -1.52 -5.87
C SER A 84 13.56 -0.26 -6.15
N ARG A 85 14.37 0.18 -5.17
CA ARG A 85 15.33 1.29 -5.31
C ARG A 85 16.38 1.09 -6.40
N LYS A 86 16.61 -0.15 -6.85
CA LYS A 86 17.51 -0.40 -8.00
C LYS A 86 16.90 0.08 -9.32
N HIS A 87 15.59 0.25 -9.36
CA HIS A 87 14.83 0.82 -10.47
C HIS A 87 14.32 2.22 -10.14
N GLU A 88 14.97 2.89 -9.18
CA GLU A 88 14.69 4.27 -8.83
C GLU A 88 14.87 5.13 -10.09
N ALA A 89 13.75 5.64 -10.58
CA ALA A 89 13.68 6.54 -11.70
C ALA A 89 13.08 7.86 -11.22
N ASN A 90 13.23 8.91 -12.03
CA ASN A 90 12.83 10.27 -11.67
C ASN A 90 11.39 10.39 -11.15
N TRP A 91 10.46 9.52 -11.61
CA TRP A 91 9.09 9.47 -11.12
C TRP A 91 8.97 9.08 -9.65
N SER A 92 9.80 8.15 -9.16
CA SER A 92 9.78 7.73 -7.75
C SER A 92 10.29 8.83 -6.82
N GLN A 93 11.33 9.56 -7.25
CA GLN A 93 11.82 10.74 -6.53
C GLN A 93 10.80 11.89 -6.55
N ALA A 94 10.06 12.05 -7.64
CA ALA A 94 8.99 13.05 -7.72
C ALA A 94 7.87 12.77 -6.69
N ILE A 95 7.50 11.49 -6.50
CA ILE A 95 6.54 11.08 -5.46
C ILE A 95 7.08 11.41 -4.06
N GLU A 96 8.33 11.08 -3.76
CA GLU A 96 8.93 11.37 -2.45
C GLU A 96 8.99 12.87 -2.14
N ARG A 97 9.14 13.73 -3.17
CA ARG A 97 9.13 15.19 -3.03
C ARG A 97 7.73 15.76 -2.85
N ALA A 98 6.74 15.22 -3.57
CA ALA A 98 5.38 15.75 -3.58
C ALA A 98 4.46 15.12 -2.51
N GLY A 99 4.86 14.00 -1.90
CA GLY A 99 4.01 13.24 -1.00
C GLY A 99 4.78 12.31 -0.07
N VAL A 100 4.17 11.15 0.24
CA VAL A 100 4.70 10.17 1.19
C VAL A 100 4.93 8.84 0.47
N ALA A 101 6.15 8.30 0.58
CA ALA A 101 6.49 6.96 0.13
C ALA A 101 6.61 6.01 1.34
N VAL A 102 6.00 4.84 1.25
CA VAL A 102 6.10 3.78 2.27
C VAL A 102 6.60 2.51 1.60
N HIS A 103 7.78 2.05 2.01
CA HIS A 103 8.33 0.78 1.55
C HIS A 103 7.97 -0.33 2.53
N LEU A 104 7.18 -1.29 2.07
CA LEU A 104 6.80 -2.45 2.85
C LEU A 104 7.81 -3.58 2.60
N GLN A 105 8.73 -3.77 3.54
CA GLN A 105 9.63 -4.92 3.51
C GLN A 105 9.12 -6.00 4.47
N ALA A 106 9.02 -7.23 3.96
CA ALA A 106 8.77 -8.39 4.79
C ALA A 106 9.95 -8.58 5.76
N PRO A 107 9.69 -8.82 7.06
CA PRO A 107 10.76 -9.16 8.00
C PRO A 107 11.45 -10.45 7.56
N ARG A 108 12.77 -10.51 7.74
CA ARG A 108 13.57 -11.71 7.50
C ARG A 108 13.21 -12.79 8.51
N ALA A 109 13.52 -14.05 8.21
CA ALA A 109 13.24 -15.18 9.10
C ALA A 109 13.76 -14.95 10.54
N GLN A 110 14.93 -14.32 10.68
CA GLN A 110 15.56 -13.99 11.97
C GLN A 110 14.83 -12.88 12.74
N GLU A 111 14.08 -12.03 12.04
CA GLU A 111 13.33 -10.91 12.61
C GLU A 111 11.89 -11.29 12.95
N LEU A 112 11.45 -12.47 12.49
CA LEU A 112 10.09 -12.96 12.62
C LEU A 112 9.62 -13.10 14.08
N PRO A 113 10.43 -13.64 15.02
CA PRO A 113 10.01 -13.75 16.43
C PRO A 113 9.70 -12.37 17.03
N ASN A 114 10.59 -11.39 16.83
CA ASN A 114 10.39 -10.02 17.30
C ASN A 114 9.18 -9.35 16.65
N TRP A 115 8.96 -9.57 15.36
CA TRP A 115 7.79 -9.06 14.65
C TRP A 115 6.48 -9.64 15.19
N LEU A 116 6.44 -10.94 15.50
CA LEU A 116 5.29 -11.60 16.14
C LEU A 116 5.04 -11.03 17.54
N GLY A 117 6.10 -10.82 18.33
CA GLY A 117 6.02 -10.19 19.65
C GLY A 117 5.42 -8.78 19.60
N GLN A 118 5.85 -7.94 18.66
CA GLN A 118 5.26 -6.61 18.45
C GLN A 118 3.77 -6.68 18.10
N ARG A 119 3.37 -7.67 17.30
CA ARG A 119 1.96 -7.88 16.97
C ARG A 119 1.11 -8.35 18.15
N LEU A 120 1.64 -9.21 19.00
CA LEU A 120 1.00 -9.60 20.27
C LEU A 120 0.84 -8.39 21.19
N ALA A 121 1.87 -7.54 21.29
CA ALA A 121 1.83 -6.34 22.12
C ALA A 121 0.73 -5.34 21.69
N VAL A 122 0.50 -5.16 20.38
CA VAL A 122 -0.61 -4.34 19.86
C VAL A 122 -1.98 -4.88 20.29
N ARG A 123 -2.08 -6.17 20.61
CA ARG A 123 -3.29 -6.83 21.13
C ARG A 123 -3.32 -6.94 22.66
N GLY A 124 -2.34 -6.34 23.36
CA GLY A 124 -2.24 -6.41 24.81
C GLY A 124 -1.72 -7.75 25.35
N LEU A 125 -1.13 -8.58 24.49
CA LEU A 125 -0.54 -9.87 24.86
C LEU A 125 0.99 -9.80 24.89
N ALA A 126 1.60 -10.64 25.72
CA ALA A 126 3.05 -10.85 25.76
C ALA A 126 3.33 -12.35 25.72
N ALA A 127 4.45 -12.72 25.08
CA ALA A 127 4.94 -14.09 25.02
C ALA A 127 6.45 -14.09 25.22
N GLU A 128 6.96 -15.17 25.79
CA GLU A 128 8.40 -15.38 25.95
C GLU A 128 9.08 -15.63 24.60
N MET A 129 10.37 -15.31 24.50
CA MET A 129 11.11 -15.44 23.23
C MET A 129 11.07 -16.86 22.67
N GLU A 130 11.16 -17.88 23.53
CA GLU A 130 11.09 -19.29 23.11
C GLU A 130 9.74 -19.65 22.46
N ALA A 131 8.63 -19.09 22.97
CA ALA A 131 7.31 -19.29 22.36
C ALA A 131 7.17 -18.55 21.01
N LEU A 132 7.80 -17.36 20.88
CA LEU A 132 7.86 -16.61 19.63
C LEU A 132 8.70 -17.32 18.57
N ASP A 133 9.83 -17.92 18.97
CA ASP A 133 10.68 -18.73 18.10
C ASP A 133 9.95 -19.98 17.60
N TRP A 134 9.23 -20.66 18.50
CA TRP A 134 8.40 -21.80 18.13
C TRP A 134 7.28 -21.41 17.15
N LEU A 135 6.61 -20.27 17.39
CA LEU A 135 5.57 -19.75 16.51
C LEU A 135 6.12 -19.35 15.14
N ALA A 136 7.29 -18.70 15.12
CA ALA A 136 8.02 -18.36 13.90
C ALA A 136 8.36 -19.61 13.07
N ALA A 137 8.91 -20.65 13.71
CA ALA A 137 9.24 -21.92 13.06
C ALA A 137 8.00 -22.63 12.48
N ARG A 138 6.89 -22.68 13.24
CA ARG A 138 5.63 -23.33 12.82
C ARG A 138 4.97 -22.64 11.62
N THR A 139 5.19 -21.35 11.47
CA THR A 139 4.63 -20.57 10.37
C THR A 139 5.50 -20.64 9.11
N GLU A 140 6.67 -21.27 9.17
CA GLU A 140 7.61 -21.43 8.04
C GLU A 140 7.94 -20.08 7.36
N GLY A 141 7.93 -18.97 8.10
CA GLY A 141 8.15 -17.64 7.54
C GLY A 141 6.92 -17.01 6.86
N ASN A 142 5.77 -17.67 6.88
CA ASN A 142 4.53 -17.13 6.36
C ASN A 142 3.92 -16.10 7.34
N LEU A 143 4.15 -14.82 7.03
CA LEU A 143 3.67 -13.69 7.82
C LEU A 143 2.15 -13.67 8.01
N LEU A 144 1.40 -14.11 6.99
CA LEU A 144 -0.06 -14.17 7.08
C LEU A 144 -0.50 -15.27 8.04
N ALA A 145 0.12 -16.45 7.96
CA ALA A 145 -0.15 -17.54 8.88
C ALA A 145 0.19 -17.15 10.32
N GLY A 146 1.34 -16.51 10.56
CA GLY A 146 1.72 -16.03 11.88
C GLY A 146 0.77 -14.96 12.43
N ALA A 147 0.34 -14.03 11.58
CA ALA A 147 -0.68 -13.06 11.95
C ALA A 147 -2.03 -13.72 12.33
N GLN A 148 -2.46 -14.72 11.54
CA GLN A 148 -3.70 -15.45 11.81
C GLN A 148 -3.62 -16.28 13.08
N GLU A 149 -2.47 -16.88 13.39
CA GLU A 149 -2.30 -17.65 14.61
C GLU A 149 -2.36 -16.73 15.85
N ILE A 150 -1.77 -15.54 15.79
CA ILE A 150 -1.93 -14.50 16.81
C ILE A 150 -3.41 -14.11 16.97
N ASP A 151 -4.15 -13.95 15.87
CA ASP A 151 -5.58 -13.62 15.92
C ASP A 151 -6.41 -14.69 16.64
N LYS A 152 -6.03 -15.96 16.54
CA LYS A 152 -6.70 -17.06 17.27
C LYS A 152 -6.41 -17.03 18.78
N LEU A 153 -5.23 -16.58 19.20
CA LEU A 153 -4.85 -16.52 20.61
C LEU A 153 -5.56 -15.40 21.38
N VAL A 154 -6.12 -14.41 20.67
CA VAL A 154 -6.84 -13.26 21.24
C VAL A 154 -8.35 -13.54 21.38
N LEU A 155 -8.87 -14.58 20.72
CA LEU A 155 -10.27 -15.01 20.77
C LEU A 155 -10.53 -15.94 21.95
#